data_AF-A0A4P7CYJ9-F1
#
_entry.id   AF-A0A4P7CYJ9-F1
#
_cell.length_a   1.000
_cell.length_b   1.000
_cell.length_c   1.000
_cell.angle_alpha   90.00
_cell.angle_beta   90.00
_cell.angle_gamma   90.00
#
_symmetry.space_group_name_H-M   'P 1'
#
loop_
_entity.id
_entity.type
_entity.pdbx_description
1 polymer ?
#
loop_
_entity_poly.entity_id
_entity_poly.type
_entity_poly.pdbx_seq_one_letter_code
_entity_poly.pdbx_strand_id
1 'polypeptide(L)' 'MLATKAFTETCVIDGIAVTLTFFPDTGVLRITDAVGRRIRETRWSSSWSNLVTTLREITALPAKG' A
#
# COMPACT_ATOMS: atom_id res chain seq x y z
N MET A 1 -6.62 -14.70 -19.49
CA MET A 1 -6.42 -13.41 -18.80
C MET A 1 -4.96 -13.36 -18.38
N LEU A 2 -4.18 -12.40 -18.87
CA LEU A 2 -2.82 -12.19 -18.37
C LEU A 2 -2.97 -11.76 -16.90
N ALA A 3 -2.45 -12.53 -15.95
CA ALA A 3 -2.38 -12.08 -14.56
C ALA A 3 -1.39 -10.91 -14.52
N THR A 4 -1.89 -9.70 -14.30
CA THR A 4 -1.01 -8.54 -14.18
C THR A 4 -0.28 -8.64 -12.86
N LYS A 5 1.05 -8.48 -12.91
CA LYS A 5 1.91 -8.56 -11.72
C LYS A 5 1.40 -7.61 -10.63
N ALA A 6 1.15 -8.14 -9.45
CA ALA A 6 0.83 -7.34 -8.29
C ALA A 6 2.03 -6.47 -7.91
N PHE A 7 1.76 -5.24 -7.50
CA PHE A 7 2.77 -4.34 -6.98
C PHE A 7 2.79 -4.41 -5.46
N THR A 8 3.99 -4.32 -4.87
CA THR A 8 4.16 -4.48 -3.42
C THR A 8 5.17 -3.49 -2.87
N GLU A 9 4.83 -2.87 -1.75
CA GLU A 9 5.72 -1.99 -0.99
C GLU A 9 5.50 -2.23 0.50
N THR A 10 6.56 -2.10 1.29
CA THR A 10 6.49 -2.21 2.76
C THR A 10 6.80 -0.84 3.35
N CYS A 11 5.96 -0.38 4.26
CA CYS A 11 6.16 0.87 4.98
C CYS A 11 5.83 0.69 6.46
N VAL A 12 6.21 1.67 7.28
CA VAL A 12 5.91 1.68 8.72
C VAL A 12 4.82 2.72 8.96
N ILE A 13 3.72 2.32 9.61
CA ILE A 13 2.62 3.18 10.01
C ILE A 13 2.48 3.05 11.52
N ASP A 14 2.56 4.15 12.26
CA ASP A 14 2.50 4.18 13.73
C ASP A 14 3.48 3.20 14.43
N GLY A 15 4.67 3.03 13.85
CA GLY A 15 5.69 2.09 14.35
C GLY A 15 5.44 0.62 13.96
N ILE A 16 4.36 0.33 13.23
CA ILE A 16 4.00 -1.01 12.77
C ILE A 16 4.38 -1.17 11.30
N ALA A 17 5.22 -2.18 11.00
CA ALA A 17 5.52 -2.55 9.63
C ALA A 17 4.30 -3.18 8.96
N VAL A 18 3.89 -2.60 7.84
CA VAL A 18 2.78 -3.08 7.01
C VAL A 18 3.23 -3.26 5.57
N THR A 19 2.65 -4.25 4.90
CA THR A 19 2.88 -4.50 3.48
C THR A 19 1.62 -4.14 2.70
N LEU A 20 1.81 -3.29 1.69
CA LEU A 20 0.79 -2.87 0.75
C LEU A 20 0.94 -3.67 -0.54
N THR A 21 -0.13 -4.34 -0.96
CA THR A 21 -0.17 -5.10 -2.22
C THR A 21 -1.29 -4.61 -3.11
N PHE A 22 -0.98 -4.11 -4.30
CA PHE A 22 -1.96 -3.65 -5.27
C PHE A 22 -2.09 -4.63 -6.44
N PHE A 23 -3.32 -5.04 -6.70
CA PHE A 23 -3.72 -5.92 -7.79
C PHE A 23 -4.35 -5.07 -8.90
N PRO A 24 -3.61 -4.69 -9.94
CA PRO A 24 -4.10 -3.76 -10.97
C PRO A 24 -5.30 -4.31 -11.75
N ASP A 25 -5.40 -5.64 -11.91
CA ASP A 25 -6.53 -6.29 -12.60
C ASP A 25 -7.87 -6.03 -11.91
N THR A 26 -7.86 -5.92 -10.59
CA THR A 26 -9.07 -5.75 -9.77
C THR A 26 -9.16 -4.37 -9.11
N GLY A 27 -8.09 -3.59 -9.17
CA GLY A 27 -7.93 -2.35 -8.40
C GLY A 27 -7.88 -2.59 -6.89
N VAL A 28 -7.68 -3.83 -6.44
CA VAL A 28 -7.66 -4.16 -5.01
C VAL A 28 -6.32 -3.73 -4.41
N LEU A 29 -6.39 -2.95 -3.33
CA LEU A 29 -5.27 -2.65 -2.46
C LEU A 29 -5.46 -3.42 -1.15
N ARG A 30 -4.52 -4.30 -0.84
CA ARG A 30 -4.47 -5.09 0.39
C ARG A 30 -3.38 -4.56 1.30
N ILE A 31 -3.70 -4.45 2.58
CA ILE A 31 -2.77 -4.09 3.65
C ILE A 31 -2.64 -5.30 4.56
N THR A 32 -1.42 -5.80 4.75
CA THR A 32 -1.09 -6.88 5.68
C THR A 32 -0.11 -6.41 6.74
N ASP A 33 -0.15 -7.02 7.91
CA ASP A 33 0.91 -6.84 8.91
C ASP A 33 2.21 -7.55 8.50
N ALA A 34 3.25 -7.42 9.31
CA ALA A 34 4.56 -8.05 9.12
C ALA A 34 4.53 -9.59 9.08
N VAL A 35 3.47 -10.22 9.59
CA VAL A 35 3.29 -11.69 9.58
C VAL A 35 2.43 -12.12 8.38
N GLY A 36 1.98 -11.18 7.56
CA GLY A 36 1.13 -11.42 6.40
C GLY A 36 -0.37 -11.52 6.72
N ARG A 37 -0.78 -11.22 7.96
CA ARG A 37 -2.21 -11.17 8.31
C ARG A 37 -2.84 -9.97 7.64
N ARG A 38 -3.95 -10.19 6.94
CA ARG A 38 -4.72 -9.12 6.29
C ARG A 38 -5.34 -8.20 7.35
N ILE A 39 -4.86 -6.96 7.38
CA ILE A 39 -5.41 -5.87 8.20
C ILE A 39 -6.63 -5.28 7.49
N ARG A 40 -6.45 -4.96 6.20
CA ARG A 40 -7.49 -4.29 5.40
C ARG A 40 -7.38 -4.65 3.94
N GLU A 41 -8.50 -4.57 3.25
CA GLU A 41 -8.55 -4.57 1.80
C GLU A 41 -9.57 -3.54 1.34
N THR A 42 -9.23 -2.80 0.30
CA THR A 42 -10.09 -1.78 -0.29
C THR A 42 -9.92 -1.79 -1.80
N ARG A 43 -10.83 -1.15 -2.53
CA ARG A 43 -10.58 -0.78 -3.92
C ARG A 43 -9.90 0.57 -3.95
N TRP A 44 -8.82 0.66 -4.71
CA TRP A 44 -8.08 1.89 -4.97
C TRP A 44 -8.31 2.30 -6.42
N SER A 45 -8.86 3.49 -6.63
CA SER A 45 -9.26 3.99 -7.94
C SER A 45 -8.14 4.64 -8.74
N SER A 46 -6.97 4.89 -8.12
CA SER A 46 -5.81 5.52 -8.74
C SER A 46 -4.72 4.51 -9.10
N SER A 47 -3.67 4.96 -9.80
CA SER A 47 -2.51 4.11 -10.14
C SER A 47 -1.66 3.77 -8.91
N TRP A 48 -0.92 2.66 -8.99
CA TRP A 48 0.06 2.28 -7.97
C TRP A 48 1.12 3.35 -7.74
N SER A 49 1.63 3.97 -8.81
CA SER A 49 2.63 5.04 -8.71
C SER A 49 2.09 6.23 -7.93
N ASN A 50 0.82 6.59 -8.14
CA ASN A 50 0.19 7.67 -7.37
C ASN A 50 0.12 7.31 -5.88
N LEU A 51 -0.26 6.07 -5.55
CA LEU A 51 -0.30 5.58 -4.17
C LEU A 51 1.08 5.66 -3.49
N VAL A 52 2.13 5.18 -4.15
CA VAL A 52 3.51 5.20 -3.62
C VAL A 52 4.01 6.64 -3.44
N THR A 53 3.75 7.53 -4.40
CA THR A 53 4.10 8.95 -4.27
C THR A 53 3.39 9.58 -3.08
N THR A 54 2.07 9.39 -2.94
CA THR A 54 1.30 9.91 -1.80
C THR A 54 1.83 9.37 -0.47
N LEU A 55 2.16 8.07 -0.39
CA LEU A 55 2.74 7.50 0.82
C LEU A 55 4.08 8.14 1.17
N ARG A 56 4.96 8.29 0.18
CA ARG A 56 6.26 8.96 0.37
C ARG A 56 6.10 10.39 0.84
N GLU A 57 5.19 11.14 0.23
CA GLU A 57 4.88 12.52 0.63
C GLU A 57 4.41 12.58 2.09
N ILE A 58 3.45 11.72 2.48
CA ILE A 58 2.95 11.66 3.86
C ILE A 58 4.08 11.32 4.83
N THR A 59 4.95 10.36 4.50
CA THR A 59 6.10 10.00 5.36
C THR A 59 7.19 11.05 5.41
N ALA A 60 7.29 11.90 4.38
CA ALA A 60 8.27 12.99 4.31
C ALA A 60 7.79 14.27 5.02
N LEU A 61 6.50 14.36 5.39
CA LEU A 61 6.01 15.47 6.19
C LEU A 61 6.64 15.37 7.59
N PRO A 62 7.34 16.41 8.07
CA PRO A 62 7.78 16.44 9.45
C PRO A 62 6.52 16.35 10.32
N ALA A 63 6.51 15.39 11.26
CA ALA A 63 5.50 15.35 12.30
C ALA A 63 5.48 16.73 12.95
N LYS A 64 4.38 17.48 12.75
CA LYS A 64 4.19 18.76 13.43
C LYS A 64 4.08 18.46 14.92
N GLY A 65 5.22 18.55 15.62
CA GLY A 65 5.30 18.65 17.07
C GLY A 65 4.91 20.05 17.55
#